data_AF-A0A2A9CH75-F1
#
_entry.id   AF-A0A2A9CH75-F1
#
_cell.length_a   1.000
_cell.length_b   1.000
_cell.length_c   1.000
_cell.angle_alpha   90.00
_cell.angle_beta   90.00
_cell.angle_gamma   90.00
#
_symmetry.space_group_name_H-M   'P 1'
#
loop_
_entity.id
_entity.type
_entity.pdbx_description
1 polymer ?
#
loop_
_entity_poly.entity_id
_entity_poly.type
_entity_poly.pdbx_seq_one_letter_code
_entity_poly.pdbx_strand_id
1 'polypeptide(L)'
;MELLKIVNYILAIIGIGVGITHFFIKAIELPISIIFSFLIVFFLLTGIEKVKNSEVKSGYFYIGTAIIMSLAVLEELYVSLI
;
A
#
# COMPACT_ATOMS: atom_id res chain seq x y z
N MET A 1 3.02 14.71 12.98
CA MET A 1 2.29 13.88 13.97
C MET A 1 3.07 12.61 14.17
N GLU A 2 3.62 12.40 15.36
CA GLU A 2 4.45 11.22 15.64
C GLU A 2 3.65 9.91 15.45
N LEU A 3 2.36 9.91 15.76
CA LEU A 3 1.49 8.76 15.56
C LEU A 3 1.45 8.25 14.11
N LEU A 4 1.32 9.14 13.12
CA LEU A 4 1.27 8.74 11.70
C LEU A 4 2.60 8.14 11.24
N LYS A 5 3.72 8.69 11.72
CA LYS A 5 5.06 8.14 11.45
C LYS A 5 5.20 6.73 12.01
N ILE A 6 4.75 6.51 13.24
CA ILE A 6 4.76 5.21 13.90
C ILE A 6 3.90 4.20 13.13
N VAL A 7 2.69 4.60 12.74
CA VAL A 7 1.79 3.73 11.93
C VAL A 7 2.45 3.35 10.61
N ASN A 8 3.01 4.30 9.88
CA ASN A 8 3.68 4.02 8.61
C ASN A 8 4.92 3.11 8.78
N TYR A 9 5.64 3.26 9.89
CA TYR A 9 6.77 2.39 10.21
C TYR A 9 6.33 0.95 10.51
N ILE A 10 5.26 0.77 11.30
CA ILE A 10 4.66 -0.54 11.56
C ILE A 10 4.17 -1.18 10.26
N LEU A 11 3.48 -0.41 9.42
CA LEU A 11 3.03 -0.89 8.11
C LEU A 11 4.23 -1.29 7.25
N ALA A 12 5.32 -0.52 7.22
CA ALA A 12 6.51 -0.90 6.46
C ALA A 12 7.10 -2.26 6.92
N ILE A 13 7.16 -2.50 8.24
CA ILE A 13 7.61 -3.79 8.79
C ILE A 13 6.69 -4.93 8.34
N ILE A 14 5.38 -4.73 8.44
CA ILE A 14 4.38 -5.72 7.99
C ILE A 14 4.53 -5.97 6.48
N GLY A 15 4.70 -4.91 5.68
CA GLY A 15 4.85 -5.01 4.24
C GLY A 15 6.09 -5.79 3.82
N ILE A 16 7.21 -5.61 4.52
CA ILE A 16 8.42 -6.43 4.31
C ILE A 16 8.12 -7.90 4.64
N GLY A 17 7.44 -8.17 5.76
CA GLY A 17 7.03 -9.52 6.14
C GLY A 17 6.15 -10.18 5.07
N VAL A 18 5.11 -9.48 4.61
CA VAL A 18 4.21 -9.94 3.54
C VAL A 18 4.99 -10.19 2.25
N GLY A 19 5.86 -9.26 1.84
CA GLY A 19 6.69 -9.42 0.65
C GLY A 19 7.61 -10.65 0.73
N ILE A 20 8.28 -10.85 1.86
CA ILE A 20 9.13 -12.02 2.07
C ILE A 20 8.30 -13.30 1.99
N THR A 21 7.15 -13.35 2.69
CA THR A 21 6.30 -14.55 2.67
C THR A 21 5.79 -14.85 1.26
N HIS A 22 5.33 -13.85 0.51
CA HIS A 22 4.75 -14.06 -0.81
C HIS A 22 5.81 -14.46 -1.86
N PHE A 23 6.98 -13.81 -1.86
CA PHE A 23 8.00 -14.06 -2.90
C PHE A 23 8.92 -15.24 -2.57
N PHE A 24 9.15 -15.57 -1.29
CA PHE A 24 10.15 -16.57 -0.89
C PHE A 24 9.55 -17.80 -0.23
N ILE A 25 8.32 -17.74 0.30
CA ILE A 25 7.67 -18.89 0.96
C ILE A 25 6.54 -19.39 0.06
N LYS A 26 6.90 -20.28 -0.87
CA LYS A 26 5.96 -20.90 -1.84
C LYS A 26 4.82 -21.72 -1.21
N ALA A 27 4.89 -22.01 0.09
CA ALA A 27 3.83 -22.72 0.81
C ALA A 27 2.65 -21.81 1.19
N ILE A 28 2.79 -20.49 1.09
CA ILE A 28 1.76 -19.52 1.48
C ILE A 28 1.38 -18.70 0.25
N GLU A 29 0.32 -19.12 -0.42
CA GLU A 29 -0.26 -18.36 -1.54
C GLU A 29 -1.18 -17.27 -0.99
N LEU A 30 -0.61 -16.07 -0.77
CA LEU A 30 -1.41 -14.90 -0.46
C LEU A 30 -2.14 -14.42 -1.72
N PRO A 31 -3.48 -14.20 -1.65
CA PRO A 31 -4.21 -13.58 -2.73
C PRO A 31 -3.61 -12.23 -3.11
N ILE A 32 -3.42 -12.03 -4.42
CA ILE A 32 -2.91 -10.79 -5.01
C ILE A 32 -3.71 -9.58 -4.53
N SER A 33 -5.04 -9.70 -4.45
CA SER A 33 -5.94 -8.65 -3.95
C SER A 33 -5.59 -8.15 -2.54
N ILE A 34 -5.10 -9.02 -1.65
CA ILE A 34 -4.68 -8.64 -0.29
C ILE A 34 -3.42 -7.79 -0.33
N ILE A 35 -2.45 -8.16 -1.18
CA ILE A 35 -1.19 -7.44 -1.34
C ILE A 35 -1.43 -6.05 -1.93
N PHE A 36 -2.24 -5.97 -2.98
CA PHE A 36 -2.58 -4.68 -3.59
C PHE A 36 -3.37 -3.79 -2.64
N SER A 37 -4.35 -4.34 -1.91
CA SER A 37 -5.10 -3.58 -0.89
C SER A 37 -4.17 -3.02 0.20
N PHE A 38 -3.23 -3.83 0.67
CA PHE A 38 -2.22 -3.39 1.64
C PHE A 38 -1.36 -2.24 1.07
N LEU A 39 -0.85 -2.40 -0.14
CA LEU A 39 0.00 -1.39 -0.79
C LEU A 39 -0.73 -0.06 -1.00
N ILE A 40 -2.01 -0.10 -1.36
CA ILE A 40 -2.85 1.12 -1.50
C ILE A 40 -2.87 1.90 -0.17
N VAL A 41 -3.19 1.22 0.93
CA VAL A 41 -3.25 1.85 2.26
C VAL A 41 -1.88 2.39 2.68
N PHE A 42 -0.83 1.59 2.45
CA PHE A 42 0.54 1.96 2.77
C PHE A 42 0.98 3.22 2.01
N PHE A 43 0.78 3.26 0.70
CA PHE A 43 1.15 4.42 -0.12
C PHE A 43 0.32 5.65 0.21
N LEU A 44 -0.98 5.49 0.49
CA LEU A 44 -1.84 6.61 0.87
C LEU A 44 -1.36 7.27 2.18
N LEU A 45 -1.14 6.46 3.22
CA LEU A 45 -0.72 6.97 4.53
C LEU A 45 0.71 7.53 4.50
N THR A 46 1.61 6.91 3.73
CA THR A 46 2.96 7.43 3.48
C THR A 46 2.90 8.78 2.76
N GLY A 47 2.05 8.89 1.74
CA GLY A 47 1.85 10.12 0.99
C GLY A 47 1.31 11.26 1.85
N ILE A 48 0.30 10.98 2.68
CA ILE A 48 -0.25 11.96 3.65
C ILE A 48 0.84 12.42 4.63
N GLU A 49 1.66 11.51 5.14
CA GLU A 49 2.76 11.85 6.04
C GLU A 49 3.79 12.76 5.36
N LYS A 50 4.17 12.43 4.12
CA LYS A 50 5.12 13.22 3.33
C LYS A 50 4.61 14.62 3.02
N VAL A 51 3.34 14.77 2.62
CA VAL A 51 2.73 16.11 2.44
C VAL A 51 2.76 16.89 3.76
N LYS A 52 2.45 16.24 4.89
CA LYS A 52 2.49 16.88 6.22
C LYS A 52 3.91 17.25 6.68
N ASN A 53 4.94 16.53 6.24
CA ASN A 53 6.35 16.83 6.52
C ASN A 53 6.95 17.83 5.50
N SER A 54 6.12 18.55 4.74
CA SER A 54 6.53 19.50 3.69
C SER A 54 7.28 18.87 2.49
N GLU A 55 7.29 17.55 2.37
CA GLU A 55 7.83 16.81 1.22
C GLU A 55 6.76 16.66 0.12
N VAL A 56 6.17 17.79 -0.30
CA VAL A 56 4.92 17.86 -1.08
C VAL A 56 4.97 17.06 -2.38
N LYS A 57 6.07 17.17 -3.15
CA LYS A 57 6.23 16.43 -4.42
C LYS A 57 6.21 14.92 -4.22
N SER A 58 6.96 14.42 -3.24
CA SER A 58 7.01 13.00 -2.92
C SER A 58 5.66 12.52 -2.35
N GLY A 59 5.03 13.33 -1.51
CA GLY A 59 3.71 13.02 -0.95
C GLY A 59 2.63 12.86 -2.02
N TYR A 60 2.54 13.78 -2.98
CA TYR A 60 1.59 13.65 -4.09
C TYR A 60 1.90 12.50 -5.02
N PHE A 61 3.18 12.16 -5.22
CA PHE A 61 3.54 10.95 -5.97
C PHE A 61 2.94 9.70 -5.31
N TYR A 62 3.16 9.51 -4.01
CA TYR A 62 2.61 8.37 -3.27
C TYR A 62 1.08 8.33 -3.27
N ILE A 63 0.43 9.48 -3.08
CA ILE A 63 -1.04 9.57 -3.15
C ILE A 63 -1.53 9.22 -4.56
N GLY A 64 -0.87 9.74 -5.60
CA GLY A 64 -1.21 9.44 -7.00
C GLY A 64 -1.06 7.96 -7.32
N THR A 65 0.02 7.32 -6.86
CA THR A 65 0.21 5.87 -6.99
C THR A 65 -0.92 5.10 -6.30
N ALA A 66 -1.29 5.46 -5.07
CA ALA A 66 -2.40 4.81 -4.37
C ALA A 66 -3.73 4.94 -5.13
N ILE A 67 -4.02 6.10 -5.72
CA ILE A 67 -5.22 6.32 -6.53
C ILE A 67 -5.21 5.42 -7.77
N ILE A 68 -4.11 5.40 -8.52
CA ILE A 68 -3.99 4.58 -9.73
C ILE A 68 -4.14 3.09 -9.41
N MET A 69 -3.49 2.62 -8.33
CA MET A 69 -3.62 1.24 -7.88
C MET A 69 -5.05 0.91 -7.44
N SER A 70 -5.75 1.85 -6.80
CA SER A 70 -7.14 1.65 -6.39
C SER A 70 -8.04 1.44 -7.60
N LEU A 71 -7.82 2.17 -8.69
CA LEU A 71 -8.57 1.98 -9.94
C LEU A 71 -8.34 0.58 -10.52
N ALA A 72 -7.09 0.11 -10.54
CA ALA A 72 -6.76 -1.22 -11.03
C ALA A 72 -7.42 -2.34 -10.19
N VAL A 73 -7.42 -2.20 -8.86
CA VAL A 73 -8.09 -3.17 -7.97
C VAL A 73 -9.60 -3.14 -8.15
N LEU A 74 -10.20 -1.96 -8.34
CA LEU A 74 -11.64 -1.85 -8.60
C LEU A 74 -12.05 -2.48 -9.93
N GLU A 75 -11.22 -2.33 -10.98
CA GLU A 75 -11.43 -2.99 -12.27
C GLU A 75 -11.40 -4.52 -12.11
N GLU A 76 -10.40 -5.07 -11.41
CA GLU A 76 -10.28 -6.50 -11.15
C GLU A 76 -11.49 -7.05 -10.35
N LEU A 77 -11.91 -6.34 -9.31
CA LEU A 77 -13.07 -6.71 -8.51
C LEU A 77 -14.37 -6.67 -9.33
N TYR A 78 -14.53 -5.67 -10.20
CA TYR A 78 -15.69 -5.55 -11.07
C TYR A 78 -15.75 -6.69 -12.09
N VAL A 79 -14.63 -7.04 -12.73
CA VAL A 79 -14.53 -8.16 -13.67
C VAL A 79 -14.81 -9.49 -12.97
N SER A 80 -14.32 -9.68 -11.74
CA SER A 80 -14.58 -10.91 -10.98
C SER A 80 -16.05 -11.08 -10.54
N LEU A 81 -16.86 -10.03 -10.60
CA LEU A 81 -18.25 -10.03 -10.14
C LEU A 81 -19.28 -10.38 -11.23
N ILE A 82 -18.87 -10.34 -12.51
CA ILE A 82 -19.71 -10.55 -13.70
C ILE A 82 -19.34 -11.88 -14.36
#